data_AF-F7BPJ6-F1
#
_entry.id   AF-F7BPJ6-F1
#
_cell.length_a   1.000
_cell.length_b   1.000
_cell.length_c   1.000
_cell.angle_alpha   90.00
_cell.angle_beta   90.00
_cell.angle_gamma   90.00
#
_symmetry.space_group_name_H-M   'P 1'
#
loop_
_entity.id
_entity.type
_entity.pdbx_description
1 polymer ?
#
loop_
_entity_poly.entity_id
_entity_poly.type
_entity_poly.pdbx_seq_one_letter_code
_entity_poly.pdbx_strand_id
1 'polypeptide(L)'
;MTKRTKLGCFCAGSVFFFAVMIALCGFLALKVKDFPAIGTRKRTVTVVTCTYTRLTQKADLTRLVQTLMHVSSLHWIVVEDSDKKTPLVKKLLENSSLKYTHLYTKNTAAIFKHIQTLNIALAWIRANVKPNEGVVYFMDDDNTYDIKLFEEIRTTKVLSVWPVGLVGGLLIEGPVECKNDRVLTWRVSWRPDRTIPIDMAGFAINI
;
A
#
# COMPACT_ATOMS: atom_id res chain seq x y z
N MET A 1 -24.79 24.58 56.75
CA MET A 1 -23.52 24.49 57.50
C MET A 1 -22.40 24.20 56.48
N THR A 2 -21.73 25.20 55.86
CA THR A 2 -20.47 25.87 56.31
C THR A 2 -19.42 24.86 56.81
N LYS A 3 -18.21 24.71 56.23
CA LYS A 3 -17.19 25.74 55.92
C LYS A 3 -16.13 25.22 54.92
N ARG A 4 -15.58 26.16 54.13
CA ARG A 4 -14.27 26.11 53.46
C ARG A 4 -13.12 26.20 54.50
N THR A 5 -11.96 25.65 54.16
CA THR A 5 -10.66 26.24 54.48
C THR A 5 -9.65 26.00 53.35
N LYS A 6 -8.89 27.05 53.04
CA LYS A 6 -7.89 27.23 51.98
C LYS A 6 -6.45 27.02 52.52
N LEU A 7 -5.49 27.13 51.58
CA LEU A 7 -4.03 27.36 51.68
C LEU A 7 -3.20 26.08 51.79
N GLY A 8 -2.15 25.83 50.99
CA GLY A 8 -1.43 26.64 50.00
C GLY A 8 0.07 26.39 50.16
N CYS A 9 0.80 26.12 49.08
CA CYS A 9 2.20 26.56 48.95
C CYS A 9 2.63 26.54 47.48
N PHE A 10 2.86 27.74 46.96
CA PHE A 10 3.55 28.06 45.72
C PHE A 10 4.97 28.44 46.13
N CYS A 11 5.99 27.97 45.44
CA CYS A 11 7.29 28.64 45.46
C CYS A 11 7.78 28.74 44.01
N ALA A 12 7.68 29.96 43.48
CA ALA A 12 8.29 30.37 42.23
C ALA A 12 9.58 31.15 42.55
N GLY A 13 10.63 30.90 41.78
CA GLY A 13 11.88 31.64 41.75
C GLY A 13 12.94 30.75 41.10
N SER A 14 13.71 31.14 40.10
CA SER A 14 13.82 32.39 39.37
C SER A 14 14.43 32.08 38.01
N VAL A 15 14.13 32.96 37.06
CA VAL A 15 14.56 32.98 35.67
C VAL A 15 16.06 33.28 35.57
N PHE A 16 16.74 32.62 34.61
CA PHE A 16 18.07 32.92 34.04
C PHE A 16 19.31 32.65 34.91
N PHE A 17 20.04 31.58 34.59
CA PHE A 17 21.44 31.73 34.16
C PHE A 17 21.81 30.66 33.13
N PHE A 18 22.46 31.15 32.09
CA PHE A 18 22.86 30.48 30.86
C PHE A 18 23.80 29.29 31.08
N ALA A 19 23.54 28.21 30.35
CA ALA A 19 24.51 27.45 29.56
C ALA A 19 25.95 27.27 30.12
N VAL A 20 26.17 26.23 30.93
CA VAL A 20 27.43 25.44 30.94
C VAL A 20 27.12 24.05 31.52
N MET A 21 26.66 23.10 30.70
CA MET A 21 26.77 21.64 30.92
C MET A 21 26.32 20.88 29.65
N ILE A 22 26.67 21.41 28.47
CA ILE A 22 26.68 20.64 27.21
C ILE A 22 28.14 20.54 26.79
N ALA A 23 28.92 19.82 27.59
CA ALA A 23 30.25 19.36 27.24
C ALA A 23 30.49 18.08 28.03
N LEU A 24 30.86 17.01 27.32
CA LEU A 24 31.26 15.70 27.85
C LEU A 24 30.12 14.74 28.22
N CYS A 25 29.25 14.44 27.25
CA CYS A 25 28.84 13.05 27.04
C CYS A 25 28.30 12.92 25.61
N GLY A 26 29.01 12.13 24.81
CA GLY A 26 28.63 11.82 23.44
C GLY A 26 27.29 11.10 23.42
N PHE A 27 26.25 11.80 23.01
CA PHE A 27 25.16 11.21 22.28
C PHE A 27 25.23 11.78 20.87
N LEU A 28 25.59 10.92 19.92
CA LEU A 28 25.36 11.15 18.51
C LEU A 28 23.84 11.20 18.32
N ALA A 29 23.23 12.34 18.65
CA ALA A 29 21.87 12.64 18.27
C ALA A 29 21.90 12.78 16.74
N LEU A 30 21.63 11.67 16.05
CA LEU A 30 21.23 11.69 14.65
C LEU A 30 20.14 12.75 14.54
N LYS A 31 20.48 13.88 13.89
CA LYS A 31 19.49 14.86 13.46
C LYS A 31 18.39 14.09 12.75
N VAL A 32 17.22 14.02 13.36
CA VAL A 32 15.99 13.82 12.60
C VAL A 32 15.97 15.02 11.67
N LYS A 33 16.25 14.79 10.38
CA LYS A 33 15.97 15.80 9.36
C LYS A 33 14.48 16.00 9.43
N ASP A 34 14.06 17.12 10.00
CA ASP A 34 12.73 17.65 9.76
C ASP A 34 12.57 17.74 8.23
N PHE A 35 11.77 16.84 7.68
CA PHE A 35 11.38 16.93 6.28
C PHE A 35 10.55 18.21 6.14
N PRO A 36 10.87 19.08 5.18
CA PRO A 36 10.18 20.34 5.06
C PRO A 36 8.72 20.06 4.71
N ALA A 37 7.79 20.66 5.46
CA ALA A 37 6.38 20.75 5.11
C ALA A 37 6.26 21.63 3.85
N ILE A 38 6.50 21.03 2.69
CA ILE A 38 6.27 21.60 1.36
C ILE A 38 5.05 20.87 0.84
N GLY A 39 3.95 21.60 0.59
CA GLY A 39 2.62 21.10 0.20
C GLY A 39 2.66 19.69 -0.38
N THR A 40 2.35 18.70 0.46
CA THR A 40 2.80 17.33 0.24
C THR A 40 2.16 16.76 -1.02
N ARG A 41 2.93 16.66 -2.10
CA ARG A 41 2.55 15.87 -3.27
C ARG A 41 2.16 14.49 -2.76
N LYS A 42 0.87 14.15 -2.85
CA LYS A 42 0.34 12.89 -2.33
C LYS A 42 1.11 11.75 -2.99
N ARG A 43 1.69 10.85 -2.18
CA ARG A 43 2.49 9.72 -2.66
C ARG A 43 1.69 8.89 -3.64
N THR A 44 2.31 8.52 -4.76
CA THR A 44 1.61 7.80 -5.84
C THR A 44 1.37 6.35 -5.43
N VAL A 45 0.13 5.88 -5.57
CA VAL A 45 -0.19 4.45 -5.46
C VAL A 45 -0.17 3.86 -6.86
N THR A 46 0.81 3.02 -7.14
CA THR A 46 0.93 2.27 -8.39
C THR A 46 0.22 0.94 -8.20
N VAL A 47 -0.93 0.77 -8.84
CA VAL A 47 -1.69 -0.48 -8.76
C VAL A 47 -1.42 -1.35 -9.98
N VAL A 48 -1.18 -2.64 -9.76
CA VAL A 48 -0.89 -3.62 -10.80
C VAL A 48 -2.05 -4.60 -10.91
N THR A 49 -2.64 -4.69 -12.11
CA THR A 49 -3.73 -5.61 -12.41
C THR A 49 -3.36 -6.47 -13.61
N CYS A 50 -3.32 -7.78 -13.41
CA CYS A 50 -3.23 -8.73 -14.51
C CYS A 50 -4.65 -9.15 -14.92
N THR A 51 -4.95 -9.11 -16.21
CA THR A 51 -6.28 -9.45 -16.76
C THR A 51 -6.14 -10.38 -17.95
N TYR A 52 -7.21 -11.07 -18.32
CA TYR A 52 -7.24 -11.98 -19.46
C TYR A 52 -8.65 -12.04 -20.07
N THR A 53 -8.72 -12.40 -21.35
CA THR A 53 -9.99 -12.50 -22.08
C THR A 53 -10.88 -13.59 -21.49
N ARG A 54 -12.05 -13.18 -21.00
CA ARG A 54 -13.14 -14.04 -20.51
C ARG A 54 -14.47 -13.28 -20.58
N LEU A 55 -15.59 -13.97 -20.41
CA LEU A 55 -16.92 -13.37 -20.51
C LEU A 55 -17.11 -12.15 -19.59
N THR A 56 -16.59 -12.20 -18.36
CA THR A 56 -16.77 -11.13 -17.36
C THR A 56 -15.70 -10.04 -17.43
N GLN A 57 -14.66 -10.16 -18.28
CA GLN A 57 -13.49 -9.28 -18.26
C GLN A 57 -13.87 -7.79 -18.27
N LYS A 58 -14.74 -7.39 -19.19
CA LYS A 58 -15.17 -6.00 -19.32
C LYS A 58 -15.93 -5.52 -18.08
N ALA A 59 -16.78 -6.38 -17.50
CA ALA A 59 -17.55 -6.03 -16.32
C ALA A 59 -16.64 -5.82 -15.09
N ASP A 60 -15.70 -6.75 -14.88
CA ASP A 60 -14.69 -6.70 -13.82
C ASP A 60 -13.80 -5.45 -13.93
N LEU A 61 -13.28 -5.16 -15.11
CA LEU A 61 -12.50 -3.94 -15.34
C LEU A 61 -13.34 -2.66 -15.22
N THR A 62 -14.62 -2.70 -15.59
CA THR A 62 -15.49 -1.51 -15.49
C THR A 62 -15.72 -1.11 -14.04
N ARG A 63 -16.08 -2.06 -13.17
CA ARG A 63 -16.25 -1.77 -11.74
C ARG A 63 -14.93 -1.35 -11.09
N LEU A 64 -13.81 -1.95 -11.52
CA LEU A 64 -12.50 -1.57 -11.02
C LEU A 64 -12.14 -0.12 -11.42
N VAL A 65 -12.36 0.27 -12.68
CA VAL A 65 -12.23 1.67 -13.11
C VAL A 65 -13.05 2.59 -12.22
N GLN A 66 -14.32 2.25 -11.98
CA GLN A 66 -15.22 3.05 -11.16
C GLN A 66 -14.70 3.25 -9.74
N THR A 67 -14.17 2.21 -9.10
CA THR A 67 -13.49 2.34 -7.80
C THR A 67 -12.25 3.23 -7.88
N LEU A 68 -11.37 2.99 -8.86
CA LEU A 68 -10.08 3.68 -8.97
C LEU A 68 -10.21 5.17 -9.31
N MET A 69 -11.30 5.59 -9.97
CA MET A 69 -11.58 7.01 -10.25
C MET A 69 -11.71 7.86 -8.98
N HIS A 70 -12.03 7.24 -7.84
CA HIS A 70 -12.12 7.93 -6.55
C HIS A 70 -10.78 8.03 -5.81
N VAL A 71 -9.70 7.47 -6.36
CA VAL A 71 -8.39 7.42 -5.71
C VAL A 71 -7.45 8.45 -6.33
N SER A 72 -7.11 9.49 -5.56
CA SER A 72 -6.19 10.55 -6.00
C SER A 72 -4.75 10.05 -6.14
N SER A 73 -3.95 10.65 -7.02
CA SER A 73 -2.52 10.29 -7.22
C SER A 73 -2.31 8.78 -7.35
N LEU A 74 -3.01 8.17 -8.31
CA LEU A 74 -2.94 6.76 -8.64
C LEU A 74 -2.37 6.57 -10.04
N HIS A 75 -1.59 5.50 -10.24
CA HIS A 75 -1.14 5.04 -11.55
C HIS A 75 -1.55 3.58 -11.72
N TRP A 76 -2.35 3.27 -12.73
CA TRP A 76 -2.83 1.92 -12.98
C TRP A 76 -2.01 1.20 -14.05
N ILE A 77 -1.33 0.12 -13.70
CA ILE A 77 -0.66 -0.75 -14.65
C ILE A 77 -1.58 -1.94 -14.94
N VAL A 78 -2.06 -2.03 -16.18
CA VAL A 78 -2.86 -3.16 -16.65
C VAL A 78 -2.02 -4.01 -17.58
N VAL A 79 -1.87 -5.29 -17.23
CA VAL A 79 -1.15 -6.28 -18.04
C VAL A 79 -2.12 -7.34 -18.54
N GLU A 80 -2.32 -7.40 -19.85
CA GLU A 80 -3.14 -8.44 -20.46
C GLU A 80 -2.33 -9.73 -20.64
N ASP A 81 -2.88 -10.87 -20.18
CA ASP A 81 -2.47 -12.20 -20.60
C ASP A 81 -2.97 -12.47 -22.02
N SER A 82 -2.22 -11.94 -22.98
CA SER A 82 -2.55 -11.90 -24.39
C SER A 82 -1.28 -11.70 -25.21
N ASP A 83 -1.30 -12.14 -26.47
CA ASP A 83 -0.22 -11.91 -27.43
C ASP A 83 -0.18 -10.45 -27.92
N LYS A 84 -1.22 -9.65 -27.61
CA LYS A 84 -1.34 -8.24 -27.98
C LYS A 84 -2.28 -7.49 -27.06
N LYS A 85 -2.17 -6.16 -27.07
CA LYS A 85 -3.19 -5.25 -26.51
C LYS A 85 -4.52 -5.45 -27.22
N THR A 86 -5.56 -5.82 -26.49
CA THR A 86 -6.87 -6.03 -27.09
C THR A 86 -7.59 -4.70 -27.32
N PRO A 87 -8.42 -4.57 -28.37
CA PRO A 87 -9.24 -3.37 -28.58
C PRO A 87 -10.18 -3.07 -27.41
N LEU A 88 -10.65 -4.12 -26.73
CA LEU A 88 -11.56 -4.00 -25.57
C LEU A 88 -10.88 -3.27 -24.42
N VAL A 89 -9.72 -3.77 -23.95
CA VAL A 89 -9.01 -3.17 -22.83
C VAL A 89 -8.44 -1.81 -23.21
N LYS A 90 -7.91 -1.66 -24.42
CA LYS A 90 -7.43 -0.37 -24.94
C LYS A 90 -8.52 0.71 -24.85
N LYS A 91 -9.71 0.44 -25.40
CA LYS A 91 -10.83 1.39 -25.40
C LYS A 91 -11.35 1.68 -23.99
N LEU A 92 -11.38 0.67 -23.11
CA LEU A 92 -11.78 0.84 -21.71
C LEU A 92 -10.83 1.78 -20.97
N LEU A 93 -9.51 1.61 -21.15
CA LEU A 93 -8.50 2.45 -20.53
C LEU A 93 -8.53 3.89 -21.07
N GLU A 94 -8.63 4.07 -22.39
CA GLU A 94 -8.77 5.39 -23.03
C GLU A 94 -9.98 6.16 -22.48
N ASN A 95 -11.09 5.47 -22.19
CA ASN A 95 -12.30 6.07 -21.65
C ASN A 95 -12.28 6.27 -20.11
N SER A 96 -11.31 5.70 -19.40
CA SER A 96 -11.30 5.69 -17.93
C SER A 96 -10.89 7.02 -17.29
N SER A 97 -10.22 7.91 -18.03
CA SER A 97 -9.57 9.13 -17.52
C SER A 97 -8.50 8.90 -16.42
N LEU A 98 -8.18 7.64 -16.09
CA LEU A 98 -7.13 7.28 -15.15
C LEU A 98 -5.76 7.49 -15.77
N LYS A 99 -4.74 7.75 -14.96
CA LYS A 99 -3.35 7.61 -15.41
C LYS A 99 -3.02 6.13 -15.45
N TYR A 100 -2.68 5.59 -16.63
CA TYR A 100 -2.42 4.17 -16.79
C TYR A 100 -1.19 3.85 -17.64
N THR A 101 -0.74 2.60 -17.51
CA THR A 101 0.17 1.93 -18.45
C THR A 101 -0.47 0.63 -18.90
N HIS A 102 -0.61 0.48 -20.21
CA HIS A 102 -1.16 -0.74 -20.81
C HIS A 102 -0.01 -1.60 -21.33
N LEU A 103 0.14 -2.80 -20.77
CA LEU A 103 1.12 -3.81 -21.13
C LEU A 103 0.42 -5.11 -21.52
N TYR A 104 1.15 -6.04 -22.10
CA TYR A 104 0.67 -7.38 -22.42
C TYR A 104 1.83 -8.38 -22.42
N THR A 105 1.52 -9.63 -22.11
CA THR A 105 2.37 -10.79 -22.39
C THR A 105 1.54 -12.04 -22.22
N LYS A 106 1.77 -13.03 -23.06
CA LYS A 106 1.16 -14.34 -22.86
C LYS A 106 1.77 -15.00 -21.63
N ASN A 107 0.94 -15.54 -20.74
CA ASN A 107 1.40 -16.42 -19.67
C ASN A 107 1.47 -17.86 -20.18
N THR A 108 2.68 -18.39 -20.32
CA THR A 108 2.97 -19.76 -20.73
C THR A 108 3.14 -20.71 -19.54
N ALA A 109 3.18 -20.19 -18.32
CA ALA A 109 3.25 -21.00 -17.10
C ALA A 109 1.89 -21.66 -16.82
N ALA A 110 1.80 -22.97 -17.10
CA ALA A 110 0.55 -23.73 -16.96
C ALA A 110 0.01 -23.81 -15.52
N ILE A 111 0.91 -23.77 -14.51
CA ILE A 111 0.55 -24.00 -13.10
C ILE A 111 0.30 -22.69 -12.34
N PHE A 112 0.97 -21.60 -12.73
CA PHE A 112 0.92 -20.36 -11.98
C PHE A 112 0.27 -19.26 -12.80
N LYS A 113 -0.92 -18.86 -12.35
CA LYS A 113 -1.63 -17.69 -12.86
C LYS A 113 -0.71 -16.46 -12.76
N HIS A 114 -0.63 -15.68 -13.83
CA HIS A 114 -0.04 -14.33 -13.86
C HIS A 114 1.46 -14.15 -13.60
N ILE A 115 2.31 -15.19 -13.52
CA ILE A 115 3.75 -14.99 -13.25
C ILE A 115 4.39 -14.04 -14.27
N GLN A 116 4.22 -14.31 -15.56
CA GLN A 116 4.86 -13.49 -16.60
C GLN A 116 4.26 -12.09 -16.67
N THR A 117 2.94 -11.97 -16.49
CA THR A 117 2.26 -10.66 -16.49
C THR A 117 2.70 -9.79 -15.32
N LEU A 118 2.86 -10.36 -14.12
CA LEU A 118 3.40 -9.66 -12.94
C LEU A 118 4.86 -9.27 -13.13
N ASN A 119 5.69 -10.16 -13.68
CA ASN A 119 7.10 -9.87 -13.92
C ASN A 119 7.30 -8.70 -14.89
N ILE A 120 6.48 -8.59 -15.95
CA ILE A 120 6.54 -7.46 -16.87
C ILE A 120 6.09 -6.15 -16.19
N ALA A 121 5.05 -6.19 -15.35
CA ALA A 121 4.68 -5.01 -14.56
C ALA A 121 5.83 -4.55 -13.65
N LEU A 122 6.47 -5.49 -12.93
CA LEU A 122 7.61 -5.20 -12.07
C LEU A 122 8.82 -4.67 -12.83
N ALA A 123 9.11 -5.21 -14.01
CA ALA A 123 10.16 -4.71 -14.88
C ALA A 123 9.88 -3.28 -15.34
N TRP A 124 8.62 -2.99 -15.71
CA TRP A 124 8.20 -1.63 -16.06
C TRP A 124 8.35 -0.67 -14.88
N ILE A 125 7.92 -1.06 -13.67
CA ILE A 125 8.05 -0.23 -12.47
C ILE A 125 9.52 0.12 -12.20
N ARG A 126 10.41 -0.88 -12.21
CA ARG A 126 11.85 -0.69 -11.97
C ARG A 126 12.50 0.26 -12.99
N ALA A 127 12.01 0.26 -14.23
CA ALA A 127 12.55 1.11 -15.29
C ALA A 127 11.96 2.53 -15.30
N ASN A 128 10.76 2.75 -14.74
CA ASN A 128 10.00 3.99 -14.93
C ASN A 128 9.65 4.74 -13.64
N VAL A 129 9.76 4.11 -12.47
CA VAL A 129 9.43 4.71 -11.18
C VAL A 129 10.69 4.80 -10.34
N LYS A 130 10.99 6.01 -9.84
CA LYS A 130 12.17 6.21 -9.00
C LYS A 130 11.94 5.62 -7.60
N PRO A 131 13.01 5.14 -6.95
CA PRO A 131 12.93 4.65 -5.57
C PRO A 131 12.34 5.69 -4.62
N ASN A 132 11.50 5.25 -3.69
CA ASN A 132 10.77 6.00 -2.69
C ASN A 132 9.76 7.04 -3.22
N GLU A 133 9.42 7.03 -4.52
CA GLU A 133 8.42 7.94 -5.09
C GLU A 133 6.97 7.39 -5.05
N GLY A 134 6.77 6.15 -4.59
CA GLY A 134 5.46 5.53 -4.59
C GLY A 134 5.38 4.24 -3.77
N VAL A 135 4.23 3.59 -3.90
CA VAL A 135 3.96 2.24 -3.37
C VAL A 135 3.40 1.41 -4.51
N VAL A 136 3.73 0.13 -4.54
CA VAL A 136 3.11 -0.85 -5.43
C VAL A 136 2.09 -1.68 -4.66
N TYR A 137 0.92 -1.84 -5.25
CA TYR A 137 -0.12 -2.74 -4.75
C TYR A 137 -0.60 -3.66 -5.88
N PHE A 138 -0.72 -4.95 -5.59
CA PHE A 138 -1.19 -5.95 -6.54
C PHE A 138 -2.68 -6.18 -6.32
N MET A 139 -3.44 -6.02 -7.39
CA MET A 139 -4.89 -6.06 -7.30
C MET A 139 -5.46 -6.84 -8.50
N ASP A 140 -6.03 -8.00 -8.21
CA ASP A 140 -6.73 -8.80 -9.20
C ASP A 140 -7.96 -8.06 -9.71
N ASP A 141 -8.28 -8.25 -10.99
CA ASP A 141 -9.39 -7.54 -11.65
C ASP A 141 -10.76 -7.96 -11.12
N ASP A 142 -10.85 -9.09 -10.42
CA ASP A 142 -12.09 -9.68 -9.93
C ASP A 142 -12.36 -9.47 -8.42
N ASN A 143 -11.45 -8.88 -7.63
CA ASN A 143 -11.72 -8.62 -6.21
C ASN A 143 -12.46 -7.28 -5.98
N THR A 144 -12.90 -7.03 -4.75
CA THR A 144 -13.57 -5.78 -4.34
C THR A 144 -12.69 -4.99 -3.39
N TYR A 145 -12.57 -3.68 -3.60
CA TYR A 145 -11.67 -2.82 -2.84
C TYR A 145 -12.42 -1.61 -2.27
N ASP A 146 -12.29 -1.39 -0.96
CA ASP A 146 -12.74 -0.16 -0.31
C ASP A 146 -11.77 0.97 -0.66
N ILE A 147 -12.29 2.15 -1.02
CA ILE A 147 -11.49 3.34 -1.32
C ILE A 147 -10.57 3.75 -0.15
N LYS A 148 -10.95 3.43 1.10
CA LYS A 148 -10.15 3.70 2.30
C LYS A 148 -8.83 2.92 2.31
N LEU A 149 -8.81 1.73 1.70
CA LEU A 149 -7.60 0.89 1.63
C LEU A 149 -6.43 1.64 0.98
N PHE A 150 -6.70 2.46 -0.04
CA PHE A 150 -5.65 3.19 -0.75
C PHE A 150 -4.99 4.29 0.08
N GLU A 151 -5.67 4.79 1.11
CA GLU A 151 -5.06 5.74 2.06
C GLU A 151 -4.14 5.02 3.04
N GLU A 152 -4.52 3.83 3.50
CA GLU A 152 -3.64 2.96 4.31
C GLU A 152 -2.39 2.55 3.52
N ILE A 153 -2.57 2.09 2.27
CA ILE A 153 -1.48 1.68 1.37
C ILE A 153 -0.43 2.78 1.20
N ARG A 154 -0.82 4.06 1.12
CA ARG A 154 0.14 5.17 0.96
C ARG A 154 1.15 5.30 2.10
N THR A 155 0.79 4.84 3.29
CA THR A 155 1.65 4.96 4.48
C THR A 155 2.78 3.92 4.50
N THR A 156 2.77 2.95 3.58
CA THR A 156 3.74 1.83 3.51
C THR A 156 5.18 2.31 3.46
N LYS A 157 5.95 2.10 4.53
CA LYS A 157 7.37 2.48 4.59
C LYS A 157 8.28 1.48 3.87
N VAL A 158 7.98 0.19 4.03
CA VAL A 158 8.74 -0.91 3.43
C VAL A 158 7.75 -1.94 2.87
N LEU A 159 6.96 -2.54 3.76
CA LEU A 159 5.92 -3.51 3.48
C LEU A 159 4.77 -3.26 4.46
N SER A 160 3.54 -3.27 3.96
CA SER A 160 2.33 -3.22 4.78
C SER A 160 1.50 -4.45 4.46
N VAL A 161 0.82 -4.99 5.48
CA VAL A 161 -0.03 -6.17 5.36
C VAL A 161 -1.35 -5.95 6.10
N TRP A 162 -2.43 -6.55 5.61
CA TRP A 162 -3.75 -6.47 6.21
C TRP A 162 -4.56 -7.75 5.96
N PRO A 163 -5.64 -7.98 6.72
CA PRO A 163 -6.54 -9.11 6.49
C PRO A 163 -7.31 -8.98 5.17
N VAL A 164 -7.54 -10.10 4.51
CA VAL A 164 -8.30 -10.22 3.25
C VAL A 164 -9.53 -11.08 3.49
N GLY A 165 -10.67 -10.64 2.97
CA GLY A 165 -11.94 -11.37 3.10
C GLY A 165 -12.10 -12.46 2.03
N LEU A 166 -12.85 -13.52 2.37
CA LEU A 166 -13.31 -14.55 1.44
C LEU A 166 -12.19 -15.22 0.62
N VAL A 167 -11.04 -15.50 1.25
CA VAL A 167 -9.87 -16.09 0.60
C VAL A 167 -9.38 -17.31 1.38
N GLY A 168 -8.71 -18.23 0.68
CA GLY A 168 -8.10 -19.42 1.29
C GLY A 168 -9.09 -20.34 2.02
N GLY A 169 -10.38 -20.28 1.67
CA GLY A 169 -11.46 -21.03 2.32
C GLY A 169 -11.93 -20.43 3.66
N LEU A 170 -11.52 -19.21 4.00
CA LEU A 170 -11.89 -18.51 5.23
C LEU A 170 -12.68 -17.24 4.93
N LEU A 171 -13.50 -16.82 5.91
CA LEU A 171 -14.16 -15.51 5.85
C LEU A 171 -13.14 -14.37 5.87
N ILE A 172 -12.05 -14.54 6.63
CA ILE A 172 -10.95 -13.59 6.75
C ILE A 172 -9.64 -14.39 6.92
N GLU A 173 -8.64 -14.14 6.08
CA GLU A 173 -7.25 -14.62 6.17
C GLU A 173 -6.30 -13.43 6.37
N GLY A 174 -5.20 -13.60 7.10
CA GLY A 174 -4.16 -12.57 7.23
C GLY A 174 -3.58 -12.42 8.65
N PRO A 175 -2.91 -11.29 8.95
CA PRO A 175 -2.25 -11.06 10.24
C PRO A 175 -3.28 -10.98 11.38
N VAL A 176 -2.98 -11.61 12.52
CA VAL A 176 -3.89 -11.64 13.70
C VAL A 176 -3.32 -10.82 14.84
N GLU A 177 -2.07 -11.09 15.22
CA GLU A 177 -1.40 -10.37 16.30
C GLU A 177 -0.20 -9.62 15.77
N CYS A 178 -0.12 -8.33 16.09
CA CYS A 178 1.00 -7.46 15.74
C CYS A 178 1.62 -6.84 16.99
N LYS A 179 2.95 -6.83 17.08
CA LYS A 179 3.69 -6.16 18.17
C LYS A 179 4.96 -5.53 17.62
N ASN A 180 5.22 -4.28 18.00
CA ASN A 180 6.43 -3.53 17.58
C ASN A 180 6.63 -3.56 16.04
N ASP A 181 5.57 -3.26 15.28
CA ASP A 181 5.56 -3.30 13.80
C ASP A 181 5.93 -4.66 13.17
N ARG A 182 5.72 -5.75 13.90
CA ARG A 182 5.92 -7.12 13.42
C ARG A 182 4.66 -7.95 13.57
N VAL A 183 4.34 -8.73 12.54
CA VAL A 183 3.30 -9.77 12.61
C VAL A 183 3.85 -10.94 13.40
N LEU A 184 3.13 -11.34 14.46
CA LEU A 184 3.48 -12.48 15.30
C LEU A 184 2.78 -13.75 14.83
N THR A 185 1.52 -13.63 14.41
CA THR A 185 0.68 -14.76 14.04
C THR A 185 -0.19 -14.46 12.83
N TRP A 186 -0.51 -15.52 12.10
CA TRP A 186 -1.33 -15.49 10.88
C TRP A 186 -2.53 -16.42 11.04
N ARG A 187 -3.69 -15.97 10.59
CA ARG A 187 -4.86 -16.83 10.37
C ARG A 187 -4.84 -17.23 8.91
N VAL A 188 -4.58 -18.50 8.62
CA VAL A 188 -4.49 -19.07 7.27
C VAL A 188 -4.96 -20.53 7.32
N SER A 189 -5.70 -20.97 6.30
CA SER A 189 -6.11 -22.38 6.17
C SER A 189 -5.32 -23.09 5.07
N TRP A 190 -5.17 -22.44 3.91
CA TRP A 190 -4.47 -23.03 2.77
C TRP A 190 -2.96 -22.75 2.80
N ARG A 191 -2.15 -23.83 2.72
CA ARG A 191 -0.68 -23.80 2.78
C ARG A 191 -0.16 -22.88 3.92
N PRO A 192 -0.43 -23.25 5.19
CA PRO A 192 0.01 -22.46 6.34
C PRO A 192 1.53 -22.50 6.54
N ASP A 193 2.22 -23.43 5.88
CA ASP A 193 3.68 -23.61 5.87
C ASP A 193 4.44 -22.55 5.05
N ARG A 194 3.73 -21.67 4.32
CA ARG A 194 4.32 -20.55 3.59
C ARG A 194 5.06 -19.62 4.55
N THR A 195 6.24 -19.15 4.15
CA THR A 195 7.03 -18.17 4.92
C THR A 195 6.24 -16.90 5.24
N ILE A 196 5.44 -16.43 4.27
CA ILE A 196 4.49 -15.33 4.44
C ILE A 196 3.14 -15.83 3.92
N PRO A 197 2.27 -16.36 4.80
CA PRO A 197 1.00 -16.96 4.40
C PRO A 197 -0.07 -15.87 4.23
N ILE A 198 0.06 -15.09 3.16
CA ILE A 198 -0.87 -14.01 2.81
C ILE A 198 -1.29 -14.11 1.34
N ASP A 199 -2.49 -13.63 1.04
CA ASP A 199 -2.98 -13.47 -0.32
C ASP A 199 -2.33 -12.27 -1.03
N MET A 200 -2.33 -12.27 -2.36
CA MET A 200 -1.80 -11.18 -3.19
C MET A 200 -2.44 -9.83 -2.89
N ALA A 201 -3.75 -9.81 -2.60
CA ALA A 201 -4.48 -8.58 -2.27
C ALA A 201 -4.21 -8.06 -0.85
N GLY A 202 -3.44 -8.80 -0.04
CA GLY A 202 -3.23 -8.52 1.38
C GLY A 202 -2.02 -7.67 1.71
N PHE A 203 -1.22 -7.24 0.73
CA PHE A 203 0.00 -6.48 1.00
C PHE A 203 0.34 -5.42 -0.05
N ALA A 204 1.10 -4.40 0.36
CA ALA A 204 1.72 -3.40 -0.52
C ALA A 204 3.18 -3.19 -0.17
N ILE A 205 3.98 -2.79 -1.15
CA ILE A 205 5.44 -2.63 -1.03
C ILE A 205 5.84 -1.21 -1.40
N ASN A 206 6.80 -0.63 -0.69
CA ASN A 206 7.46 0.61 -1.12
C ASN A 206 8.31 0.38 -2.39
N ILE A 207 8.21 1.28 -3.37
CA ILE A 207 9.01 1.22 -4.60
C ILE A 207 10.43 1.73 -4.33
#